data_AF-A0A522U2Y7-F1
#
_entry.id   AF-A0A522U2Y7-F1
#
_cell.length_a   1.000
_cell.length_b   1.000
_cell.length_c   1.000
_cell.angle_alpha   90.00
_cell.angle_beta   90.00
_cell.angle_gamma   90.00
#
_symmetry.space_group_name_H-M   'P 1'
#
loop_
_entity.id
_entity.type
_entity.pdbx_description
1 polymer ?
#
loop_
_entity_poly.entity_id
_entity_poly.type
_entity_poly.pdbx_seq_one_letter_code
_entity_poly.pdbx_strand_id
1 'polypeptide(L)'
;MAQEVHRCYFISSIRLIDQADPLVGIPDLVARLGRDGEVERDTQERVARILSDVRLQGLDAVLRYTESFDGLKLDSSKLRVPSKDLSRALTELRASDPDLILALEALIANVRRFAEGQRGCVSDLSLDLPGGGTVGERWVPLDRVGLYVPGGRAFYPSTLAMTAIPAQVAGVRRIVAVTPPKTEGPDPLVLATAALLGLDEIYTLGGAQAVAWLAFGEPAVDLIAGPGNRFVAEAKRQLQGRCGIDSVAGPTEVLIIAEGGMEAALLA
;
A
#
# COMPACT_ATOMS: atom_id res chain seq x y z
N MET A 1 45.19 2.78 -34.58
CA MET A 1 43.90 2.22 -34.11
C MET A 1 43.27 3.26 -33.22
N ALA A 2 42.18 3.87 -33.66
CA ALA A 2 41.48 4.91 -32.91
C ALA A 2 40.73 4.27 -31.74
N GLN A 3 41.01 4.70 -30.51
CA GLN A 3 40.19 4.35 -29.35
C GLN A 3 38.86 5.10 -29.48
N GLU A 4 37.78 4.35 -29.68
CA GLU A 4 36.41 4.86 -29.51
C GLU A 4 36.21 5.22 -28.03
N VAL A 5 36.25 6.51 -27.74
CA VAL A 5 35.81 7.05 -26.46
C VAL A 5 34.29 7.10 -26.48
N HIS A 6 33.64 6.04 -26.00
CA HIS A 6 32.22 6.07 -25.71
C HIS A 6 31.96 7.04 -24.56
N ARG A 7 31.59 8.28 -24.89
CA ARG A 7 31.06 9.24 -23.91
C ARG A 7 29.61 8.86 -23.61
N CYS A 8 29.41 8.12 -22.52
CA CYS A 8 28.10 8.04 -21.87
C CYS A 8 27.88 9.32 -21.06
N TYR A 9 26.88 10.11 -21.42
CA TYR A 9 26.40 11.22 -20.62
C TYR A 9 25.25 10.73 -19.74
N PHE A 10 25.55 10.43 -18.47
CA PHE A 10 24.55 10.41 -17.40
C PHE A 10 24.97 11.44 -16.36
N ILE A 11 24.36 12.62 -16.39
CA ILE A 11 24.44 13.55 -15.26
C ILE A 11 23.35 13.14 -14.27
N SER A 12 23.62 12.08 -13.52
CA SER A 12 23.18 12.00 -12.13
C SER A 12 24.46 11.97 -11.32
N SER A 13 24.74 13.02 -10.55
CA SER A 13 25.89 13.02 -9.65
C SER A 13 25.63 12.00 -8.53
N ILE A 14 26.04 10.74 -8.73
CA ILE A 14 26.06 9.73 -7.68
C ILE A 14 27.07 10.22 -6.65
N ARG A 15 26.62 10.44 -5.42
CA ARG A 15 27.52 10.82 -4.33
C ARG A 15 28.31 9.57 -3.94
N LEU A 16 29.62 9.60 -4.18
CA LEU A 16 30.54 8.58 -3.70
C LEU A 16 30.97 8.94 -2.28
N ILE A 17 30.94 7.96 -1.39
CA ILE A 17 31.40 8.10 -0.02
C ILE A 17 32.46 7.02 0.21
N ASP A 18 33.66 7.45 0.58
CA ASP A 18 34.77 6.57 0.92
C ASP A 18 34.91 6.52 2.45
N GLN A 19 34.70 5.35 3.06
CA GLN A 19 34.88 5.17 4.51
C GLN A 19 36.36 5.27 4.93
N ALA A 20 37.31 5.17 4.01
CA ALA A 20 38.72 5.39 4.29
C ALA A 20 39.07 6.88 4.42
N ASP A 21 38.17 7.80 4.06
CA ASP A 21 38.37 9.24 4.25
C ASP A 21 38.31 9.58 5.76
N PRO A 22 39.43 10.04 6.38
CA PRO A 22 39.47 10.35 7.81
C PRO A 22 38.56 11.53 8.21
N LEU A 23 38.01 12.28 7.25
CA LEU A 23 37.04 13.35 7.47
C LEU A 23 35.58 12.84 7.51
N VAL A 24 35.32 11.57 7.15
CA VAL A 24 33.98 10.98 7.10
C VAL A 24 33.79 9.99 8.25
N GLY A 25 33.26 10.49 9.38
CA GLY A 25 32.83 9.63 10.48
C GLY A 25 31.47 8.97 10.19
N ILE A 26 31.17 7.85 10.88
CA ILE A 26 29.83 7.23 10.86
C ILE A 26 28.69 8.25 11.10
N PRO A 27 28.80 9.21 12.04
CA PRO A 27 27.77 10.22 12.24
C PRO A 27 27.53 11.11 11.01
N ASP A 28 28.58 11.44 10.24
CA ASP A 28 28.48 12.24 9.02
C ASP A 28 27.80 11.43 7.90
N LEU A 29 28.13 10.14 7.79
CA LEU A 29 27.44 9.22 6.87
C LEU A 29 25.94 9.14 7.18
N VAL A 30 25.58 8.96 8.45
CA VAL A 30 24.17 8.90 8.89
C VAL A 30 23.45 10.23 8.63
N ALA A 31 24.09 11.37 8.91
CA ALA A 31 23.52 12.68 8.61
C ALA A 31 23.25 12.88 7.11
N ARG A 32 24.13 12.36 6.24
CA ARG A 32 23.96 12.42 4.78
C ARG A 32 22.87 11.49 4.23
N LEU A 33 22.51 10.44 4.98
CA LEU A 33 21.35 9.59 4.69
C LEU A 33 20.03 10.25 5.13
N GLY A 34 20.11 11.33 5.91
CA GLY A 34 18.95 12.11 6.33
C GLY A 34 18.13 12.56 5.14
N ARG A 35 16.83 12.27 5.19
CA ARG A 35 15.84 12.80 4.24
C ARG A 35 14.92 13.73 5.00
N ASP A 36 14.57 14.85 4.37
CA ASP A 36 13.53 15.73 4.86
C ASP A 36 12.18 15.00 4.75
N GLY A 37 11.80 14.30 5.82
CA GLY A 37 10.50 13.65 5.97
C GLY A 37 9.39 14.61 6.41
N GLU A 38 9.69 15.91 6.53
CA GLU A 38 8.68 16.91 6.86
C GLU A 38 7.68 17.05 5.70
N VAL A 39 6.46 16.59 5.95
CA VAL A 39 5.33 16.91 5.10
C VAL A 39 5.11 18.42 5.17
N GLU A 40 5.15 19.11 4.03
CA GLU A 40 4.86 20.55 3.91
C GLU A 40 3.61 20.92 4.72
N ARG A 41 3.67 21.98 5.54
CA ARG A 41 2.54 22.43 6.38
C ARG A 41 1.23 22.56 5.60
N ASP A 42 1.30 23.01 4.34
CA ASP A 42 0.14 23.10 3.45
C ASP A 42 -0.53 21.74 3.22
N THR A 43 0.24 20.66 3.07
CA THR A 43 -0.31 19.30 2.93
C THR A 43 -0.97 18.85 4.24
N GLN A 44 -0.36 19.13 5.38
CA GLN A 44 -0.93 18.78 6.71
C GLN A 44 -2.28 19.47 6.94
N GLU A 45 -2.36 20.78 6.68
CA GLU A 45 -3.59 21.57 6.86
C GLU A 45 -4.69 21.14 5.90
N ARG A 46 -4.36 20.89 4.62
CA ARG A 46 -5.33 20.40 3.62
C ARG A 46 -5.89 19.04 4.00
N VAL A 47 -5.04 18.11 4.41
CA VAL A 47 -5.48 16.78 4.85
C VAL A 47 -6.36 16.89 6.09
N ALA A 48 -5.99 17.70 7.08
CA ALA A 48 -6.79 17.91 8.28
C ALA A 48 -8.21 18.41 7.96
N ARG A 49 -8.34 19.34 6.99
CA ARG A 49 -9.64 19.81 6.50
C ARG A 49 -10.44 18.69 5.84
N ILE A 50 -9.81 17.91 4.95
CA ILE A 50 -10.47 16.77 4.28
C ILE A 50 -10.99 15.76 5.32
N LEU A 51 -10.15 15.38 6.29
CA LEU A 51 -10.53 14.45 7.35
C LEU A 51 -11.71 14.99 8.17
N SER A 52 -11.67 16.27 8.54
CA SER A 52 -12.74 16.93 9.29
C SER A 52 -14.06 16.96 8.50
N ASP A 53 -14.01 17.32 7.22
CA ASP A 53 -15.19 17.39 6.36
C ASP A 53 -15.84 16.02 6.17
N VAL A 54 -15.03 14.98 5.92
CA VAL A 54 -15.54 13.60 5.78
C VAL A 54 -16.09 13.08 7.10
N ARG A 55 -15.49 13.44 8.24
CA ARG A 55 -16.03 13.08 9.56
C ARG A 55 -17.39 13.73 9.83
N LEU A 56 -17.58 14.99 9.44
CA LEU A 56 -18.80 15.75 9.73
C LEU A 56 -19.92 15.49 8.71
N GLN A 57 -19.56 15.27 7.45
CA GLN A 57 -20.51 15.25 6.33
C GLN A 57 -20.53 13.91 5.59
N GLY A 58 -19.71 12.94 6.00
CA GLY A 58 -19.72 11.59 5.47
C GLY A 58 -19.41 11.53 3.97
N LEU A 59 -20.17 10.68 3.28
CA LEU A 59 -19.95 10.38 1.86
C LEU A 59 -20.08 11.62 0.96
N ASP A 60 -20.92 12.59 1.31
CA ASP A 60 -21.09 13.80 0.51
C ASP A 60 -19.80 14.60 0.38
N ALA A 61 -19.00 14.68 1.46
CA ALA A 61 -17.68 15.31 1.39
C ALA A 61 -16.73 14.53 0.49
N VAL A 62 -16.75 13.19 0.58
CA VAL A 62 -15.92 12.33 -0.27
C VAL A 62 -16.23 12.58 -1.75
N LEU A 63 -17.51 12.60 -2.12
CA LEU A 63 -17.95 12.81 -3.51
C LEU A 63 -17.53 14.18 -4.03
N ARG A 64 -17.65 15.25 -3.22
CA ARG A 64 -17.18 16.59 -3.60
C ARG A 64 -15.67 16.65 -3.82
N TYR A 65 -14.89 16.01 -2.94
CA TYR A 65 -13.44 15.95 -3.10
C TYR A 65 -13.02 15.11 -4.31
N THR A 66 -13.72 14.02 -4.60
CA THR A 66 -13.52 13.25 -5.83
C THR A 66 -13.80 14.07 -7.08
N GLU A 67 -14.90 14.83 -7.13
CA GLU A 67 -15.20 15.72 -8.27
C GLU A 67 -14.11 16.80 -8.43
N SER A 68 -13.64 17.38 -7.31
CA SER A 68 -12.61 18.42 -7.34
C SER A 68 -11.20 17.92 -7.70
N PHE A 69 -10.81 16.71 -7.26
CA PHE A 69 -9.44 16.21 -7.43
C PHE A 69 -9.29 15.28 -8.63
N ASP A 70 -10.30 14.44 -8.89
CA ASP A 70 -10.27 13.45 -9.96
C ASP A 70 -11.06 13.93 -11.19
N GLY A 71 -11.82 15.03 -11.09
CA GLY A 71 -12.63 15.57 -12.20
C GLY A 71 -13.84 14.69 -12.54
N LEU A 72 -14.20 13.76 -11.66
CA LEU A 72 -15.23 12.76 -11.88
C LEU A 72 -16.38 12.92 -10.91
N LYS A 73 -17.57 13.15 -11.44
CA LYS A 73 -18.80 13.16 -10.66
C LYS A 73 -19.31 11.74 -10.49
N LEU A 74 -19.10 11.18 -9.31
CA LEU A 74 -19.51 9.81 -9.00
C LEU A 74 -20.98 9.72 -8.56
N ASP A 75 -21.62 8.62 -8.94
CA ASP A 75 -22.94 8.23 -8.45
C ASP A 75 -22.78 7.47 -7.14
N SER A 76 -23.32 8.02 -6.04
CA SER A 76 -23.26 7.42 -4.70
C SER A 76 -23.79 5.98 -4.64
N SER A 77 -24.71 5.61 -5.54
CA SER A 77 -25.28 4.26 -5.62
C SER A 77 -24.38 3.24 -6.33
N LYS A 78 -23.28 3.69 -6.96
CA LYS A 78 -22.40 2.86 -7.82
C LYS A 78 -20.93 2.92 -7.41
N LEU A 79 -20.65 3.29 -6.15
CA LEU A 79 -19.28 3.35 -5.65
C LEU A 79 -18.66 1.98 -5.50
N ARG A 80 -19.45 0.99 -5.08
CA ARG A 80 -19.00 -0.40 -5.00
C ARG A 80 -18.95 -0.99 -6.39
N VAL A 81 -17.79 -1.56 -6.75
CA VAL A 81 -17.62 -2.31 -8.00
C VAL A 81 -18.52 -3.56 -7.96
N PRO A 82 -19.43 -3.73 -8.93
CA PRO A 82 -20.27 -4.90 -9.01
C PRO A 82 -19.46 -6.20 -9.16
N SER A 83 -19.85 -7.27 -8.47
CA SER A 83 -19.16 -8.58 -8.56
C SER A 83 -19.10 -9.11 -10.00
N LYS A 84 -20.11 -8.83 -10.83
CA LYS A 84 -20.11 -9.16 -12.26
C LYS A 84 -18.96 -8.53 -13.03
N ASP A 85 -18.52 -7.33 -12.64
CA ASP A 85 -17.45 -6.61 -13.31
C ASP A 85 -16.09 -7.19 -12.90
N LEU A 86 -15.94 -7.68 -11.67
CA LEU A 86 -14.78 -8.46 -11.22
C LEU A 86 -14.66 -9.77 -12.00
N SER A 87 -15.76 -10.53 -12.11
CA SER A 87 -15.79 -11.80 -12.86
C SER A 87 -15.53 -11.59 -14.35
N ARG A 88 -16.08 -10.51 -14.93
CA ARG A 88 -15.82 -10.14 -16.33
C ARG A 88 -14.35 -9.83 -16.54
N ALA A 89 -13.74 -8.98 -15.71
CA ALA A 89 -12.33 -8.62 -15.83
C ALA A 89 -11.41 -9.86 -15.76
N LEU A 90 -11.69 -10.80 -14.85
CA LEU A 90 -10.94 -12.06 -14.78
C LEU A 90 -11.12 -12.93 -16.04
N THR A 91 -12.35 -13.02 -16.57
CA THR A 91 -12.64 -13.82 -17.75
C THR A 91 -11.97 -13.24 -19.00
N GLU A 92 -12.04 -11.92 -19.17
CA GLU A 92 -11.39 -11.22 -20.27
C GLU A 92 -9.87 -11.36 -20.19
N LEU A 93 -9.27 -11.18 -19.00
CA LEU A 93 -7.83 -11.32 -18.81
C LEU A 93 -7.35 -12.76 -19.11
N ARG A 94 -8.11 -13.77 -18.70
CA ARG A 94 -7.82 -15.18 -19.04
C ARG A 94 -7.85 -15.44 -20.55
N ALA A 95 -8.70 -14.75 -21.29
CA ALA A 95 -8.80 -14.89 -22.73
C ALA A 95 -7.70 -14.12 -23.47
N SER A 96 -7.33 -12.92 -22.99
CA SER A 96 -6.38 -12.04 -23.67
C SER A 96 -4.92 -12.31 -23.31
N ASP A 97 -4.63 -12.69 -22.06
CA ASP A 97 -3.26 -12.85 -21.56
C ASP A 97 -3.17 -13.97 -20.49
N PRO A 98 -3.14 -15.25 -20.94
CA PRO A 98 -3.02 -16.40 -20.04
C PRO A 98 -1.74 -16.41 -19.21
N ASP A 99 -0.63 -15.91 -19.77
CA ASP A 99 0.67 -15.89 -19.09
C ASP A 99 0.65 -14.91 -17.91
N LEU A 100 -0.02 -13.76 -18.07
CA LEU A 100 -0.23 -12.82 -16.97
C LEU A 100 -1.11 -13.40 -15.86
N ILE A 101 -2.12 -14.22 -16.18
CA ILE A 101 -2.90 -14.96 -15.18
C ILE A 101 -2.02 -15.92 -14.40
N LEU A 102 -1.17 -16.70 -15.08
CA LEU A 102 -0.23 -17.61 -14.41
C LEU A 102 0.73 -16.85 -13.49
N ALA A 103 1.21 -15.68 -13.93
CA ALA A 103 2.06 -14.82 -13.10
C ALA A 103 1.32 -14.28 -11.85
N LEU A 104 0.05 -13.87 -11.99
CA LEU A 104 -0.78 -13.44 -10.86
C LEU A 104 -1.07 -14.58 -9.88
N GLU A 105 -1.40 -15.77 -10.38
CA GLU A 105 -1.63 -16.94 -9.55
C GLU A 105 -0.36 -17.36 -8.80
N ALA A 106 0.80 -17.31 -9.45
CA ALA A 106 2.10 -17.54 -8.82
C ALA A 106 2.43 -16.48 -7.75
N LEU A 107 2.18 -15.20 -8.03
CA LEU A 107 2.30 -14.11 -7.06
C LEU A 107 1.43 -14.38 -5.82
N ILE A 108 0.14 -14.68 -6.02
CA ILE A 108 -0.81 -14.94 -4.94
C ILE A 108 -0.37 -16.15 -4.12
N ALA A 109 0.04 -17.24 -4.76
CA ALA A 109 0.50 -18.44 -4.09
C ALA A 109 1.75 -18.18 -3.24
N ASN A 110 2.73 -17.44 -3.76
CA ASN A 110 3.96 -17.12 -3.04
C ASN A 110 3.71 -16.22 -1.83
N VAL A 111 2.88 -15.17 -1.99
CA VAL A 111 2.52 -14.27 -0.89
C VAL A 111 1.74 -15.02 0.18
N ARG A 112 0.79 -15.87 -0.21
CA ARG A 112 0.00 -16.68 0.73
C ARG A 112 0.87 -17.66 1.50
N ARG A 113 1.76 -18.38 0.82
CA ARG A 113 2.71 -19.29 1.45
C ARG A 113 3.53 -18.60 2.53
N PHE A 114 4.05 -17.40 2.24
CA PHE A 114 4.83 -16.65 3.22
C PHE A 114 3.98 -16.15 4.39
N ALA A 115 2.80 -15.58 4.12
CA ALA A 115 1.87 -15.11 5.14
C ALA A 115 1.41 -16.25 6.08
N GLU A 116 1.13 -17.44 5.54
CA GLU A 116 0.79 -18.64 6.32
C GLU A 116 1.97 -19.11 7.18
N GLY A 117 3.20 -19.06 6.63
CA GLY A 117 4.42 -19.32 7.38
C GLY A 117 4.56 -18.37 8.57
N GLN A 118 4.38 -17.06 8.36
CA GLN A 118 4.43 -16.05 9.43
C GLN A 118 3.33 -16.28 10.48
N ARG A 119 2.10 -16.59 10.06
CA ARG A 119 1.00 -16.92 10.98
C ARG A 119 1.28 -18.18 11.79
N GLY A 120 1.99 -19.15 11.22
CA GLY A 120 2.43 -20.36 11.90
C GLY A 120 3.55 -20.14 12.93
N CYS A 121 4.28 -19.03 12.85
CA CYS A 121 5.30 -18.64 13.84
C CYS A 121 4.72 -18.03 15.13
N VAL A 122 3.41 -17.73 15.16
CA VAL A 122 2.75 -17.14 16.34
C VAL A 122 1.68 -18.09 16.91
N SER A 123 1.76 -18.32 18.21
CA SER A 123 0.80 -19.13 18.97
C SER A 123 0.36 -18.40 20.23
N ASP A 124 -0.84 -18.70 20.72
CA ASP A 124 -1.28 -18.21 22.02
C ASP A 124 -0.34 -18.72 23.12
N LEU A 125 -0.05 -17.85 24.09
CA LEU A 125 0.77 -18.15 25.26
C LEU A 125 -0.15 -18.39 26.46
N SER A 126 0.12 -19.43 27.24
CA SER A 126 -0.55 -19.70 28.51
C SER A 126 0.46 -20.28 29.49
N LEU A 127 0.65 -19.63 30.63
CA LEU A 127 1.64 -19.95 31.66
C LEU A 127 0.97 -19.99 33.02
N ASP A 128 1.11 -21.10 33.73
CA ASP A 128 0.65 -21.20 35.12
C ASP A 128 1.65 -20.53 36.06
N LEU A 129 1.14 -19.77 37.02
CA LEU A 129 1.98 -19.06 37.99
C LEU A 129 2.18 -19.86 39.29
N PRO A 130 3.37 -19.76 39.92
CA PRO A 130 3.56 -20.25 41.27
C PRO A 130 2.58 -19.55 42.23
N GLY A 131 1.79 -20.34 42.97
CA GLY A 131 0.73 -19.82 43.85
C GLY A 131 -0.68 -19.86 43.23
N GLY A 132 -0.82 -20.31 41.98
CA GLY A 132 -2.09 -20.48 41.29
C GLY A 132 -2.41 -19.32 40.33
N GLY A 133 -3.33 -19.58 39.39
CA GLY A 133 -3.68 -18.67 38.30
C GLY A 133 -2.82 -18.89 37.05
N THR A 134 -3.28 -18.33 35.93
CA THR A 134 -2.68 -18.48 34.61
C THR A 134 -2.56 -17.10 33.95
N VAL A 135 -1.43 -16.82 33.30
CA VAL A 135 -1.19 -15.61 32.50
C VAL A 135 -0.91 -16.01 31.06
N GLY A 136 -1.22 -15.13 30.11
CA GLY A 136 -1.09 -15.49 28.70
C GLY A 136 -1.28 -14.35 27.74
N GLU A 137 -1.06 -14.66 26.47
CA GLU A 137 -1.24 -13.77 25.33
C GLU A 137 -2.07 -14.49 24.27
N ARG A 138 -2.95 -13.76 23.59
CA ARG A 138 -3.80 -14.31 22.55
C ARG A 138 -3.73 -13.47 21.29
N TRP A 139 -3.58 -14.13 20.14
CA TRP A 139 -3.62 -13.48 18.84
C TRP A 139 -5.04 -13.51 18.28
N VAL A 140 -5.66 -12.33 18.18
CA VAL A 140 -7.03 -12.17 17.67
C VAL A 140 -7.00 -11.35 16.39
N PRO A 141 -7.63 -11.82 15.29
CA PRO A 141 -7.72 -11.03 14.08
C PRO A 141 -8.56 -9.76 14.29
N LEU A 142 -8.25 -8.73 13.52
CA LEU A 142 -9.12 -7.56 13.40
C LEU A 142 -10.43 -7.95 12.72
N ASP A 143 -11.48 -7.19 13.00
CA ASP A 143 -12.79 -7.43 12.40
C ASP A 143 -12.86 -6.90 10.97
N ARG A 144 -12.32 -5.70 10.76
CA ARG A 144 -12.40 -4.97 9.50
C ARG A 144 -11.07 -4.31 9.16
N VAL A 145 -10.60 -4.49 7.93
CA VAL A 145 -9.44 -3.76 7.40
C VAL A 145 -9.81 -3.02 6.12
N GLY A 146 -9.24 -1.84 5.95
CA GLY A 146 -9.31 -1.02 4.75
C GLY A 146 -8.01 -1.10 3.97
N LEU A 147 -8.08 -1.38 2.68
CA LEU A 147 -6.93 -1.50 1.80
C LEU A 147 -6.96 -0.35 0.79
N TYR A 148 -5.98 0.54 0.85
CA TYR A 148 -5.79 1.56 -0.16
C TYR A 148 -4.93 1.00 -1.31
N VAL A 149 -5.52 0.91 -2.51
CA VAL A 149 -4.84 0.45 -3.72
C VAL A 149 -4.56 1.66 -4.62
N PRO A 150 -3.29 2.06 -4.80
CA PRO A 150 -2.92 3.18 -5.66
C PRO A 150 -3.46 3.06 -7.09
N GLY A 151 -3.78 4.21 -7.68
CA GLY A 151 -4.23 4.34 -9.07
C GLY A 151 -3.37 5.31 -9.88
N GLY A 152 -3.85 5.68 -11.08
CA GLY A 152 -3.12 6.57 -12.00
C GLY A 152 -1.97 5.86 -12.72
N ARG A 153 -0.75 6.44 -12.67
CA ARG A 153 0.47 5.89 -13.31
C ARG A 153 1.10 4.71 -12.54
N ALA A 154 0.66 4.48 -11.31
CA ALA A 154 1.24 3.51 -10.38
C ALA A 154 0.16 2.53 -9.91
N PHE A 155 -0.50 1.85 -10.85
CA PHE A 155 -1.47 0.80 -10.54
C PHE A 155 -0.73 -0.53 -10.37
N TYR A 156 -0.92 -1.20 -9.23
CA TYR A 156 -0.17 -2.41 -8.91
C TYR A 156 -1.10 -3.50 -8.35
N PRO A 157 -1.39 -4.58 -9.11
CA PRO A 157 -2.11 -5.73 -8.56
C PRO A 157 -1.35 -6.36 -7.37
N SER A 158 -0.02 -6.22 -7.35
CA SER A 158 0.81 -6.64 -6.23
C SER A 158 0.48 -5.94 -4.92
N THR A 159 0.12 -4.65 -4.94
CA THR A 159 -0.28 -3.95 -3.70
C THR A 159 -1.55 -4.55 -3.10
N LEU A 160 -2.53 -4.90 -3.95
CA LEU A 160 -3.74 -5.56 -3.48
C LEU A 160 -3.44 -6.94 -2.89
N ALA A 161 -2.63 -7.75 -3.59
CA ALA A 161 -2.24 -9.08 -3.10
C ALA A 161 -1.46 -9.00 -1.77
N MET A 162 -0.46 -8.12 -1.69
CA MET A 162 0.42 -7.96 -0.52
C MET A 162 -0.30 -7.42 0.72
N THR A 163 -1.47 -6.79 0.56
CA THR A 163 -2.24 -6.25 1.68
C THR A 163 -3.45 -7.12 2.04
N ALA A 164 -4.14 -7.68 1.04
CA ALA A 164 -5.31 -8.53 1.26
C ALA A 164 -4.96 -9.92 1.80
N ILE A 165 -3.90 -10.54 1.28
CA ILE A 165 -3.55 -11.93 1.65
C ILE A 165 -3.18 -12.03 3.14
N PRO A 166 -2.33 -11.15 3.73
CA PRO A 166 -2.08 -11.19 5.17
C PRO A 166 -3.35 -11.03 6.01
N ALA A 167 -4.29 -10.17 5.59
CA ALA A 167 -5.57 -10.01 6.28
C ALA A 167 -6.43 -11.28 6.20
N GLN A 168 -6.50 -11.93 5.04
CA GLN A 168 -7.21 -13.20 4.87
C GLN A 168 -6.59 -14.31 5.72
N VAL A 169 -5.26 -14.43 5.72
CA VAL A 169 -4.53 -15.45 6.50
C VAL A 169 -4.65 -15.20 8.00
N ALA A 170 -4.68 -13.94 8.43
CA ALA A 170 -4.94 -13.59 9.82
C ALA A 170 -6.36 -14.00 10.28
N GLY A 171 -7.31 -14.09 9.35
CA GLY A 171 -8.71 -14.41 9.64
C GLY A 171 -9.60 -13.16 9.79
N VAL A 172 -9.23 -12.05 9.16
CA VAL A 172 -10.04 -10.83 9.15
C VAL A 172 -11.38 -11.09 8.47
N ARG A 173 -12.48 -10.70 9.13
CA ARG A 173 -13.84 -11.02 8.70
C ARG A 173 -14.29 -10.20 7.50
N ARG A 174 -13.85 -8.95 7.40
CA ARG A 174 -14.24 -8.03 6.33
C ARG A 174 -13.05 -7.22 5.83
N ILE A 175 -12.83 -7.27 4.52
CA ILE A 175 -11.73 -6.59 3.83
C ILE A 175 -12.36 -5.64 2.82
N VAL A 176 -12.17 -4.34 3.02
CA VAL A 176 -12.68 -3.28 2.13
C VAL A 176 -11.51 -2.68 1.36
N ALA A 177 -11.53 -2.75 0.03
CA ALA A 177 -10.52 -2.09 -0.79
C ALA A 177 -11.07 -0.79 -1.40
N VAL A 178 -10.24 0.24 -1.47
CA VAL A 178 -10.51 1.47 -2.21
C VAL A 178 -9.46 1.66 -3.29
N THR A 179 -9.87 2.08 -4.48
CA THR A 179 -8.95 2.45 -5.56
C THR A 179 -9.46 3.70 -6.28
N PRO A 180 -8.58 4.67 -6.63
CA PRO A 180 -9.02 5.91 -7.25
C PRO A 180 -9.84 5.69 -8.53
N PRO A 181 -10.91 6.49 -8.74
CA PRO A 181 -11.68 6.39 -9.97
C PRO A 181 -10.86 6.83 -11.19
N LYS A 182 -11.12 6.22 -12.35
CA LYS A 182 -10.66 6.70 -13.66
C LYS A 182 -11.89 6.86 -14.56
N THR A 183 -11.77 7.62 -15.65
CA THR A 183 -12.85 7.82 -16.63
C THR A 183 -13.40 6.50 -17.16
N GLU A 184 -12.53 5.51 -17.39
CA GLU A 184 -12.90 4.17 -17.89
C GLU A 184 -13.26 3.18 -16.76
N GLY A 185 -13.23 3.62 -15.51
CA GLY A 185 -13.40 2.78 -14.33
C GLY A 185 -12.06 2.26 -13.77
N PRO A 186 -12.13 1.52 -12.64
CA PRO A 186 -10.95 0.95 -12.01
C PRO A 186 -10.22 -0.04 -12.94
N ASP A 187 -8.93 -0.20 -12.68
CA ASP A 187 -8.02 -0.93 -13.56
C ASP A 187 -8.42 -2.42 -13.71
N PRO A 188 -8.59 -2.95 -14.94
CA PRO A 188 -9.00 -4.34 -15.15
C PRO A 188 -8.09 -5.36 -14.45
N LEU A 189 -6.78 -5.06 -14.34
CA LEU A 189 -5.83 -5.95 -13.68
C LEU A 189 -6.06 -6.01 -12.16
N VAL A 190 -6.43 -4.88 -11.56
CA VAL A 190 -6.83 -4.81 -10.14
C VAL A 190 -8.13 -5.58 -9.92
N LEU A 191 -9.11 -5.44 -10.83
CA LEU A 191 -10.39 -6.16 -10.75
C LEU A 191 -10.23 -7.68 -10.91
N ALA A 192 -9.42 -8.12 -11.87
CA ALA A 192 -9.10 -9.54 -12.06
C ALA A 192 -8.35 -10.11 -10.85
N THR A 193 -7.39 -9.37 -10.30
CA THR A 193 -6.66 -9.77 -9.09
C THR A 193 -7.58 -9.86 -7.88
N ALA A 194 -8.49 -8.91 -7.72
CA ALA A 194 -9.53 -8.96 -6.68
C ALA A 194 -10.41 -10.20 -6.80
N ALA A 195 -10.84 -10.53 -8.02
CA ALA A 195 -11.62 -11.74 -8.29
C ALA A 195 -10.84 -13.01 -7.93
N LEU A 196 -9.56 -13.11 -8.29
CA LEU A 196 -8.68 -14.22 -7.91
C LEU A 196 -8.51 -14.35 -6.39
N LEU A 197 -8.49 -13.23 -5.68
CA LEU A 197 -8.41 -13.17 -4.22
C LEU A 197 -9.76 -13.41 -3.52
N GLY A 198 -10.87 -13.48 -4.27
CA GLY A 198 -12.21 -13.62 -3.71
C GLY A 198 -12.69 -12.37 -2.96
N LEU A 199 -12.20 -11.18 -3.31
CA LEU A 199 -12.65 -9.92 -2.73
C LEU A 199 -13.90 -9.40 -3.44
N ASP A 200 -14.88 -8.94 -2.68
CA ASP A 200 -16.16 -8.45 -3.20
C ASP A 200 -16.47 -6.99 -2.80
N GLU A 201 -15.78 -6.44 -1.80
CA GLU A 201 -15.96 -5.07 -1.31
C GLU A 201 -14.87 -4.13 -1.84
N ILE A 202 -15.01 -3.71 -3.09
CA ILE A 202 -14.10 -2.74 -3.73
C ILE A 202 -14.86 -1.47 -4.08
N TYR A 203 -14.31 -0.32 -3.70
CA TYR A 203 -14.91 0.98 -3.93
C TYR A 203 -14.00 1.88 -4.78
N THR A 204 -14.60 2.65 -5.68
CA THR A 204 -13.91 3.56 -6.60
C THR A 204 -13.65 4.92 -5.95
N LEU A 205 -12.84 4.93 -4.89
CA LEU A 205 -12.49 6.10 -4.09
C LEU A 205 -10.97 6.23 -3.95
N GLY A 206 -10.42 7.44 -4.06
CA GLY A 206 -8.98 7.72 -3.95
C GLY A 206 -8.63 8.81 -2.93
N GLY A 207 -7.32 9.03 -2.76
CA GLY A 207 -6.79 10.16 -2.00
C GLY A 207 -7.06 10.13 -0.49
N ALA A 208 -6.82 11.27 0.16
CA ALA A 208 -7.05 11.43 1.60
C ALA A 208 -8.53 11.25 1.97
N GLN A 209 -9.46 11.63 1.09
CA GLN A 209 -10.89 11.48 1.30
C GLN A 209 -11.33 10.01 1.35
N ALA A 210 -10.71 9.12 0.57
CA ALA A 210 -10.99 7.67 0.65
C ALA A 210 -10.44 7.06 1.94
N VAL A 211 -9.25 7.47 2.38
CA VAL A 211 -8.69 7.06 3.69
C VAL A 211 -9.60 7.54 4.82
N ALA A 212 -10.08 8.78 4.76
CA ALA A 212 -11.04 9.32 5.71
C ALA A 212 -12.35 8.53 5.72
N TRP A 213 -12.86 8.16 4.54
CA TRP A 213 -14.07 7.36 4.40
C TRP A 213 -13.90 5.96 5.01
N LEU A 214 -12.74 5.32 4.86
CA LEU A 214 -12.44 4.06 5.54
C LEU A 214 -12.43 4.22 7.07
N ALA A 215 -11.96 5.35 7.60
CA ALA A 215 -11.84 5.58 9.05
C ALA A 215 -13.12 6.09 9.73
N PHE A 216 -14.00 6.77 8.99
CA PHE A 216 -15.20 7.44 9.53
C PHE A 216 -16.52 6.98 8.92
N GLY A 217 -16.49 6.43 7.70
CA GLY A 217 -17.68 5.99 6.98
C GLY A 217 -18.33 4.78 7.63
N GLU A 218 -19.40 4.30 7.01
CA GLU A 218 -20.13 3.14 7.50
C GLU A 218 -19.92 1.94 6.56
N PRO A 219 -19.30 0.84 7.06
CA PRO A 219 -18.65 0.65 8.36
C PRO A 219 -17.17 1.06 8.34
N ALA A 220 -16.77 1.84 9.35
CA ALA A 220 -15.39 2.19 9.61
C ALA A 220 -14.53 0.94 9.87
N VAL A 221 -13.29 0.96 9.43
CA VAL A 221 -12.34 -0.14 9.57
C VAL A 221 -11.44 0.04 10.80
N ASP A 222 -10.92 -1.07 11.31
CA ASP A 222 -10.07 -1.07 12.51
C ASP A 222 -8.59 -0.77 12.15
N LEU A 223 -8.18 -1.07 10.91
CA LEU A 223 -6.85 -0.76 10.38
C LEU A 223 -6.91 -0.40 8.89
N ILE A 224 -6.10 0.58 8.47
CA ILE A 224 -5.92 0.96 7.06
C ILE A 224 -4.49 0.62 6.62
N ALA A 225 -4.37 -0.20 5.58
CA ALA A 225 -3.10 -0.60 4.97
C ALA A 225 -3.02 -0.15 3.51
N GLY A 226 -1.79 -0.05 3.01
CA GLY A 226 -1.51 0.25 1.62
C GLY A 226 -0.74 1.56 1.43
N PRO A 227 0.22 1.58 0.49
CA PRO A 227 0.98 2.78 0.18
C PRO A 227 0.11 3.80 -0.57
N GLY A 228 0.55 5.06 -0.60
CA GLY A 228 -0.09 6.08 -1.40
C GLY A 228 0.78 7.31 -1.51
N ASN A 229 0.27 8.35 -2.20
CA ASN A 229 0.98 9.61 -2.30
C ASN A 229 1.07 10.31 -0.92
N ARG A 230 1.77 11.45 -0.88
CA ARG A 230 1.95 12.25 0.35
C ARG A 230 0.64 12.58 1.09
N PHE A 231 -0.49 12.77 0.38
CA PHE A 231 -1.78 13.06 1.01
C PHE A 231 -2.39 11.84 1.69
N VAL A 232 -2.23 10.65 1.10
CA VAL A 232 -2.65 9.38 1.69
C VAL A 232 -1.79 9.05 2.91
N ALA A 233 -0.47 9.22 2.79
CA ALA A 233 0.47 9.00 3.90
C ALA A 233 0.16 9.93 5.08
N GLU A 234 -0.05 11.22 4.81
CA GLU A 234 -0.42 12.22 5.83
C GLU A 234 -1.80 11.94 6.45
N ALA A 235 -2.78 11.51 5.65
CA ALA A 235 -4.10 11.13 6.16
C ALA A 235 -4.00 9.95 7.14
N LYS A 236 -3.25 8.90 6.77
CA LYS A 236 -2.99 7.76 7.65
C LYS A 236 -2.29 8.20 8.94
N ARG A 237 -1.28 9.08 8.84
CA ARG A 237 -0.57 9.64 10.01
C ARG A 237 -1.52 10.35 10.97
N GLN A 238 -2.38 11.25 10.47
CA GLN A 238 -3.34 11.98 11.29
C GLN A 238 -4.47 11.09 11.87
N LEU A 239 -4.72 9.93 11.27
CA LEU A 239 -5.72 8.95 11.73
C LEU A 239 -5.15 7.94 12.73
N GLN A 240 -3.85 7.97 13.04
CA GLN A 240 -3.30 7.16 14.13
C GLN A 240 -4.03 7.46 15.44
N GLY A 241 -4.45 6.40 16.13
CA GLY A 241 -5.29 6.49 17.34
C GLY A 241 -6.79 6.49 17.06
N ARG A 242 -7.25 6.81 15.84
CA ARG A 242 -8.63 6.57 15.39
C ARG A 242 -8.79 5.15 14.85
N CYS A 243 -7.85 4.72 14.01
CA CYS A 243 -7.70 3.34 13.54
C CYS A 243 -6.21 2.99 13.49
N GLY A 244 -5.91 1.70 13.36
CA GLY A 244 -4.56 1.24 13.05
C GLY A 244 -4.13 1.70 11.66
N ILE A 245 -2.82 1.85 11.48
CA ILE A 245 -2.20 1.96 10.15
C ILE A 245 -1.01 1.00 10.09
N ASP A 246 -0.69 0.50 8.91
CA ASP A 246 0.53 -0.28 8.65
C ASP A 246 1.80 0.55 8.86
N SER A 247 1.93 1.68 8.15
CA SER A 247 3.04 2.62 8.24
C SER A 247 2.72 3.93 7.52
N VAL A 248 3.49 4.98 7.82
CA VAL A 248 3.55 6.20 6.99
C VAL A 248 4.54 5.91 5.87
N ALA A 249 4.03 5.72 4.65
CA ALA A 249 4.87 5.39 3.50
C ALA A 249 5.82 6.56 3.19
N GLY A 250 7.12 6.28 3.19
CA GLY A 250 8.16 7.17 2.69
C GLY A 250 8.53 6.88 1.23
N PRO A 251 9.45 7.65 0.64
CA PRO A 251 10.03 7.34 -0.66
C PRO A 251 10.71 5.97 -0.67
N THR A 252 10.57 5.21 -1.76
CA THR A 252 11.21 3.90 -1.93
C THR A 252 12.73 3.99 -1.89
N GLU A 253 13.37 3.00 -1.27
CA GLU A 253 14.82 2.92 -1.10
C GLU A 253 15.31 1.49 -1.39
N VAL A 254 16.55 1.38 -1.87
CA VAL A 254 17.26 0.11 -2.05
C VAL A 254 18.73 0.32 -1.68
N LEU A 255 19.28 -0.62 -0.90
CA LEU A 255 20.71 -0.68 -0.60
C LEU A 255 21.28 -1.92 -1.28
N ILE A 256 22.25 -1.72 -2.16
CA ILE A 256 22.94 -2.80 -2.86
C ILE A 256 24.34 -2.92 -2.26
N ILE A 257 24.65 -4.11 -1.73
CA ILE A 257 26.00 -4.48 -1.29
C ILE A 257 26.55 -5.44 -2.34
N ALA A 258 27.64 -5.04 -2.99
CA ALA A 258 28.27 -5.80 -4.06
C ALA A 258 29.74 -6.08 -3.74
N GLU A 259 30.17 -7.31 -4.00
CA GLU A 259 31.58 -7.70 -3.93
C GLU A 259 32.25 -7.56 -5.30
N GLY A 260 33.58 -7.47 -5.32
CA GLY A 260 34.35 -7.45 -6.56
C GLY A 260 34.06 -8.66 -7.45
N GLY A 261 33.78 -8.41 -8.74
CA GLY A 261 33.49 -9.46 -9.73
C GLY A 261 32.01 -9.61 -10.10
N MET A 262 31.10 -8.87 -9.46
CA MET A 262 29.71 -8.79 -9.90
C MET A 262 29.58 -8.01 -11.21
N GLU A 263 28.66 -8.45 -12.07
CA GLU A 263 28.42 -7.81 -13.36
C GLU A 263 27.83 -6.42 -13.18
N ALA A 264 28.55 -5.38 -13.62
CA ALA A 264 28.15 -3.99 -13.45
C ALA A 264 26.78 -3.67 -14.07
N ALA A 265 26.41 -4.37 -15.15
CA ALA A 265 25.11 -4.21 -15.81
C ALA A 265 23.92 -4.72 -14.99
N LEU A 266 24.14 -5.63 -14.04
CA LEU A 266 23.10 -6.10 -13.10
C LEU A 266 22.96 -5.18 -11.88
N LEU A 267 24.02 -4.43 -11.55
CA LEU A 267 24.04 -3.47 -10.43
C LEU A 267 23.45 -2.11 -10.82
N ALA A 268 23.60 -1.73 -12.09
CA ALA A 268 23.07 -0.50 -12.67
C ALA A 268 21.56 -0.59 -12.90
#